data_AF-A0A416CFR1-F1
#
_entry.id   AF-A0A416CFR1-F1
#
_cell.length_a   1.000
_cell.length_b   1.000
_cell.length_c   1.000
_cell.angle_alpha   90.00
_cell.angle_beta   90.00
_cell.angle_gamma   90.00
#
_symmetry.space_group_name_H-M   'P 1'
#
loop_
_entity.id
_entity.type
_entity.pdbx_description
1 polymer ?
#
loop_
_entity_poly.entity_id
_entity_poly.type
_entity_poly.pdbx_seq_one_letter_code
_entity_poly.pdbx_strand_id
1 'polypeptide(L)'
;MRKFIKFIAAACAAAIFTGSVSAVSFASGTGTKSVAIAAQEGTKSVKITTEETIPFDGVVIYAVYEGQTLSSVEAKTFKDISSEKEGEVQFDKDYTKTNSKLFVWSSLSEMIPYNVTVTPEKVQINTVAKVEISGDKTAPATLNATVSAINDSGFEDTSAFIYEWKKGEEILSETGSILEDAAEGNYTVTATYTGTGNYEGSITIAAPYVVSPEGDTRADITGDDTVSVSINASSQTAPSNLTAQISAGETALAVNDFTYVWSRNGSPISGGENGTLENVQAGEYTVVATVKPDNASYKGSTAASQAVTVKAVYTVTWSVEGDTMQETYVEGEMPSYSGTPSKDQTNTDTYEFTGWTPEITAVTGDITYTAQFSASKRSYNVTYNTNGGTIANETNYTSYTCGTALTLPIPTRNGYTFGGWYEESDFNGTPVKTIDAEAYGDKEYFAKWNSNEPDKFTITWKNDDGSTIKTTQVSSGVMPVFDGNNPTKADTAQYTYTFAGWTPEVIAATADAEYTATFTPTTRSYKITWVVAGKENKEEDVEYGVTPEYGEMPTREATAEYTYTFKEWSPEIAAVTGTQTYTATWNEVKNKYTVTWKDGNNTLNRTNSLR
;
A
#
# COMPACT_ATOMS: atom_id res chain seq x y z
N MET A 1 26.20 39.91 9.24
CA MET A 1 27.06 38.70 9.17
C MET A 1 28.48 38.98 8.66
N ARG A 2 28.73 39.49 7.44
CA ARG A 2 30.12 39.72 6.94
C ARG A 2 31.00 40.69 7.77
N LYS A 3 30.42 41.67 8.47
CA LYS A 3 31.17 42.58 9.39
C LYS A 3 31.52 41.95 10.75
N PHE A 4 30.82 40.87 11.14
CA PHE A 4 31.06 40.13 12.38
C PHE A 4 32.29 39.19 12.27
N ILE A 5 32.56 38.73 11.05
CA ILE A 5 33.63 37.78 10.69
C ILE A 5 35.04 38.39 10.85
N LYS A 6 35.21 39.71 10.66
CA LYS A 6 36.51 40.38 10.84
C LYS A 6 36.94 40.55 12.30
N PHE A 7 35.99 40.56 13.24
CA PHE A 7 36.29 40.73 14.66
C PHE A 7 36.79 39.41 15.30
N ILE A 8 36.33 38.25 14.78
CA ILE A 8 36.64 36.92 15.30
C ILE A 8 38.02 36.43 14.80
N ALA A 9 38.39 36.72 13.55
CA ALA A 9 39.72 36.38 13.02
C ALA A 9 40.85 37.19 13.69
N ALA A 10 40.60 38.43 14.11
CA ALA A 10 41.60 39.30 14.74
C ALA A 10 41.87 38.96 16.22
N ALA A 11 40.88 38.43 16.95
CA ALA A 11 41.02 38.06 18.36
C ALA A 11 41.70 36.69 18.58
N CYS A 12 41.73 35.83 17.56
CA CYS A 12 42.28 34.47 17.65
C CYS A 12 43.80 34.37 17.42
N ALA A 13 44.47 35.49 17.10
CA ALA A 13 45.90 35.53 16.83
C ALA A 13 46.80 35.55 18.10
N ALA A 14 46.22 35.47 19.31
CA ALA A 14 46.96 35.76 20.55
C ALA A 14 46.94 34.66 21.63
N ALA A 15 46.46 33.45 21.37
CA ALA A 15 46.42 32.39 22.39
C ALA A 15 47.07 31.09 21.90
N ILE A 16 48.32 30.88 22.29
CA ILE A 16 49.00 29.58 22.26
C ILE A 16 48.72 28.95 23.62
N PHE A 17 47.96 27.85 23.66
CA PHE A 17 47.74 27.08 24.89
C PHE A 17 48.37 25.69 24.75
N THR A 18 49.41 25.47 25.56
CA THR A 18 50.00 24.17 25.87
C THR A 18 49.31 23.62 27.12
N GLY A 19 48.69 22.45 27.02
CA GLY A 19 48.20 21.66 28.15
C GLY A 19 46.99 22.24 28.90
N SER A 20 45.87 21.50 28.87
CA SER A 20 44.57 21.79 29.53
C SER A 20 43.62 22.72 28.75
N VAL A 21 42.48 22.18 28.32
CA VAL A 21 41.42 22.88 27.58
C VAL A 21 40.80 23.96 28.48
N SER A 22 41.06 25.23 28.18
CA SER A 22 40.42 26.37 28.83
C SER A 22 39.31 26.91 27.91
N ALA A 23 38.05 26.80 28.32
CA ALA A 23 36.92 27.34 27.57
C ALA A 23 37.01 28.88 27.50
N VAL A 24 36.91 29.47 26.30
CA VAL A 24 36.84 30.93 26.13
C VAL A 24 35.44 31.31 25.70
N SER A 25 34.71 32.02 26.57
CA SER A 25 33.36 32.54 26.29
C SER A 25 33.43 33.91 25.62
N PHE A 26 32.66 34.13 24.54
CA PHE A 26 32.53 35.44 23.92
C PHE A 26 31.08 35.94 23.99
N ALA A 27 30.91 37.20 24.42
CA ALA A 27 29.63 37.90 24.37
C ALA A 27 29.51 38.67 23.06
N SER A 28 28.50 38.31 22.27
CA SER A 28 28.10 39.01 21.06
C SER A 28 26.90 39.93 21.40
N GLY A 29 26.94 41.19 20.96
CA GLY A 29 26.02 42.27 21.36
C GLY A 29 24.54 42.11 20.95
N THR A 30 24.08 40.92 20.58
CA THR A 30 22.69 40.64 20.20
C THR A 30 22.07 39.43 20.91
N GLY A 31 22.53 39.11 22.13
CA GLY A 31 21.88 38.11 22.99
C GLY A 31 22.22 36.64 22.68
N THR A 32 23.13 36.38 21.75
CA THR A 32 23.65 35.02 21.48
C THR A 32 25.04 34.89 22.12
N LYS A 33 25.24 33.88 22.97
CA LYS A 33 26.54 33.57 23.60
C LYS A 33 27.10 32.28 23.01
N SER A 34 28.40 32.28 22.67
CA SER A 34 29.06 31.18 21.97
C SER A 34 30.22 30.62 22.81
N VAL A 35 30.45 29.29 22.73
CA VAL A 35 31.59 28.61 23.37
C VAL A 35 32.47 28.00 22.28
N ALA A 36 33.73 28.43 22.21
CA ALA A 36 34.70 27.86 21.28
C ALA A 36 35.60 26.86 22.00
N ILE A 37 35.82 25.68 21.41
CA ILE A 37 36.61 24.60 22.03
C ILE A 37 37.66 24.14 21.02
N ALA A 38 38.94 24.36 21.33
CA ALA A 38 40.01 23.76 20.55
C ALA A 38 40.10 22.27 20.91
N ALA A 39 39.91 21.39 19.93
CA ALA A 39 40.09 19.95 20.08
C ALA A 39 41.45 19.56 19.46
N GLN A 40 42.11 18.56 20.02
CA GLN A 40 43.33 18.00 19.44
C GLN A 40 43.01 17.05 18.27
N GLU A 41 44.01 16.79 17.44
CA GLU A 41 43.93 15.84 16.32
C GLU A 41 43.50 14.44 16.82
N GLY A 42 42.56 13.79 16.12
CA GLY A 42 42.05 12.45 16.50
C GLY A 42 40.88 12.41 17.49
N THR A 43 40.17 13.52 17.71
CA THR A 43 38.97 13.56 18.57
C THR A 43 37.78 12.83 17.92
N LYS A 44 37.26 11.77 18.55
CA LYS A 44 36.09 10.98 18.06
C LYS A 44 34.75 11.39 18.64
N SER A 45 34.72 11.85 19.89
CA SER A 45 33.49 12.33 20.52
C SER A 45 33.70 13.57 21.38
N VAL A 46 32.63 14.35 21.52
CA VAL A 46 32.55 15.48 22.43
C VAL A 46 31.35 15.26 23.34
N LYS A 47 31.62 15.20 24.65
CA LYS A 47 30.60 15.05 25.68
C LYS A 47 30.34 16.41 26.33
N ILE A 48 29.08 16.82 26.32
CA ILE A 48 28.60 18.04 26.98
C ILE A 48 27.75 17.63 28.18
N THR A 49 28.08 18.16 29.35
CA THR A 49 27.37 17.89 30.60
C THR A 49 26.91 19.19 31.25
N THR A 50 25.70 19.18 31.82
CA THR A 50 25.14 20.29 32.58
C THR A 50 24.92 19.88 34.03
N GLU A 51 25.20 20.79 34.98
CA GLU A 51 24.97 20.52 36.40
C GLU A 51 23.45 20.47 36.73
N GLU A 52 22.63 21.17 35.95
CA GLU A 52 21.16 21.19 36.07
C GLU A 52 20.47 20.47 34.89
N THR A 53 19.31 19.85 35.16
CA THR A 53 18.42 19.24 34.17
C THR A 53 17.71 20.33 33.37
N ILE A 54 18.27 20.70 32.22
CA ILE A 54 17.70 21.71 31.31
C ILE A 54 17.51 21.03 29.93
N PRO A 55 16.39 21.28 29.22
CA PRO A 55 16.20 20.72 27.88
C PRO A 55 17.27 21.27 26.90
N PHE A 56 17.94 20.40 26.14
CA PHE A 56 18.90 20.75 25.09
C PHE A 56 18.26 21.38 23.83
N ASP A 57 17.06 21.93 23.95
CA ASP A 57 16.25 22.36 22.82
C ASP A 57 16.90 23.58 22.14
N GLY A 58 17.35 23.40 20.89
CA GLY A 58 18.00 24.46 20.10
C GLY A 58 19.53 24.57 20.25
N VAL A 59 20.23 23.58 20.81
CA VAL A 59 21.70 23.48 20.74
C VAL A 59 22.11 22.94 19.37
N VAL A 60 23.06 23.63 18.71
CA VAL A 60 23.56 23.24 17.37
C VAL A 60 25.08 23.24 17.38
N ILE A 61 25.68 22.09 17.09
CA ILE A 61 27.14 21.94 17.05
C ILE A 61 27.63 22.11 15.61
N TYR A 62 28.65 22.94 15.41
CA TYR A 62 29.27 23.18 14.11
C TYR A 62 30.76 22.85 14.13
N ALA A 63 31.22 21.95 13.26
CA ALA A 63 32.66 21.75 13.05
C ALA A 63 33.15 22.66 11.92
N VAL A 64 34.10 23.58 12.18
CA VAL A 64 34.57 24.55 11.18
C VAL A 64 36.09 24.57 11.09
N TYR A 65 36.63 24.41 9.89
CA TYR A 65 38.08 24.53 9.62
C TYR A 65 38.51 25.99 9.43
N GLU A 66 39.75 26.30 9.80
CA GLU A 66 40.35 27.60 9.47
C GLU A 66 40.41 27.78 7.93
N GLY A 67 39.70 28.78 7.40
CA GLY A 67 39.66 29.08 5.95
C GLY A 67 38.43 28.57 5.17
N GLN A 68 37.48 27.84 5.78
CA GLN A 68 36.23 27.45 5.10
C GLN A 68 35.10 28.48 5.26
N THR A 69 34.27 28.63 4.22
CA THR A 69 32.98 29.35 4.30
C THR A 69 31.86 28.41 4.73
N LEU A 70 31.04 28.84 5.70
CA LEU A 70 29.95 28.12 6.38
C LEU A 70 28.91 27.37 5.50
N SER A 71 28.90 27.55 4.17
CA SER A 71 28.01 26.83 3.27
C SER A 71 28.39 25.35 3.05
N SER A 72 29.48 24.86 3.66
CA SER A 72 29.98 23.48 3.56
C SER A 72 30.05 22.72 4.89
N VAL A 73 29.37 23.21 5.93
CA VAL A 73 29.45 22.66 7.30
C VAL A 73 28.29 21.70 7.57
N GLU A 74 28.59 20.44 7.93
CA GLU A 74 27.61 19.50 8.49
C GLU A 74 27.14 20.02 9.86
N ALA A 75 25.83 20.18 10.02
CA ALA A 75 25.20 20.57 11.29
C ALA A 75 24.41 19.36 11.84
N LYS A 76 24.81 18.81 12.98
CA LYS A 76 23.96 17.90 13.76
C LYS A 76 23.11 18.75 14.71
N THR A 77 21.80 18.64 14.59
CA THR A 77 20.82 19.35 15.43
C THR A 77 20.34 18.36 16.49
N PHE A 78 20.40 18.72 17.78
CA PHE A 78 19.74 17.91 18.80
C PHE A 78 18.22 17.98 18.58
N LYS A 79 17.55 16.84 18.47
CA LYS A 79 16.09 16.75 18.49
C LYS A 79 15.69 15.93 19.70
N ASP A 80 15.03 16.59 20.66
CA ASP A 80 14.41 16.03 21.85
C ASP A 80 15.21 15.01 22.67
N ILE A 81 15.97 15.50 23.66
CA ILE A 81 16.32 14.70 24.84
C ILE A 81 15.59 15.32 26.03
N SER A 82 14.35 14.86 26.24
CA SER A 82 13.71 15.08 27.53
C SER A 82 14.35 14.11 28.54
N SER A 83 14.99 14.68 29.57
CA SER A 83 15.45 14.08 30.84
C SER A 83 16.92 13.68 31.06
N GLU A 84 17.85 13.75 30.10
CA GLU A 84 19.26 13.39 30.36
C GLU A 84 20.15 14.63 30.60
N LYS A 85 21.03 14.55 31.61
CA LYS A 85 21.99 15.62 32.00
C LYS A 85 23.26 15.66 31.13
N GLU A 86 23.32 14.81 30.12
CA GLU A 86 24.51 14.58 29.30
C GLU A 86 24.10 14.35 27.85
N GLY A 87 24.85 14.91 26.91
CA GLY A 87 24.73 14.61 25.48
C GLY A 87 26.11 14.36 24.89
N GLU A 88 26.24 13.27 24.13
CA GLU A 88 27.49 12.89 23.45
C GLU A 88 27.29 12.91 21.94
N VAL A 89 28.18 13.59 21.21
CA VAL A 89 28.19 13.58 19.75
C VAL A 89 29.40 12.80 19.27
N GLN A 90 29.12 11.71 18.56
CA GLN A 90 30.09 10.95 17.78
C GLN A 90 30.22 11.56 16.40
N PHE A 91 31.46 11.75 15.93
CA PHE A 91 31.70 12.24 14.58
C PHE A 91 32.03 11.10 13.60
N ASP A 92 31.42 11.12 12.42
CA ASP A 92 31.44 10.02 11.43
C ASP A 92 32.72 9.96 10.56
N LYS A 93 33.72 10.83 10.80
CA LYS A 93 35.00 10.86 10.07
C LYS A 93 36.18 11.12 11.01
N ASP A 94 37.33 10.53 10.72
CA ASP A 94 38.60 10.89 11.37
C ASP A 94 39.00 12.31 10.95
N TYR A 95 38.97 13.27 11.88
CA TYR A 95 39.35 14.67 11.64
C TYR A 95 40.88 14.80 11.69
N THR A 96 41.56 14.47 10.59
CA THR A 96 43.02 14.29 10.50
C THR A 96 43.75 15.43 9.77
N LYS A 97 43.36 16.69 9.98
CA LYS A 97 44.18 17.82 9.51
C LYS A 97 44.58 18.75 10.64
N THR A 98 45.86 19.05 10.66
CA THR A 98 46.57 19.96 11.56
C THR A 98 45.84 21.31 11.63
N ASN A 99 45.62 21.80 12.86
CA ASN A 99 44.88 23.04 13.20
C ASN A 99 43.35 23.04 12.99
N SER A 100 42.69 21.93 13.29
CA SER A 100 41.21 21.89 13.38
C SER A 100 40.71 22.52 14.69
N LYS A 101 39.81 23.51 14.64
CA LYS A 101 39.15 24.10 15.82
C LYS A 101 37.66 23.76 15.79
N LEU A 102 37.10 23.20 16.86
CA LEU A 102 35.68 22.84 16.95
C LEU A 102 34.87 23.98 17.58
N PHE A 103 33.68 24.30 17.04
CA PHE A 103 32.88 25.42 17.56
C PHE A 103 31.47 24.97 17.96
N VAL A 104 31.14 25.07 19.26
CA VAL A 104 29.83 24.66 19.78
C VAL A 104 28.93 25.89 19.93
N TRP A 105 27.71 25.85 19.39
CA TRP A 105 26.73 26.95 19.50
C TRP A 105 25.50 26.53 20.30
N SER A 106 24.99 27.44 21.14
CA SER A 106 23.65 27.34 21.72
C SER A 106 22.90 28.64 21.48
N SER A 107 21.57 28.56 21.35
CA SER A 107 20.70 29.71 21.10
C SER A 107 20.03 30.25 22.37
N LEU A 108 20.49 29.86 23.57
CA LEU A 108 19.86 30.19 24.84
C LEU A 108 20.17 31.61 25.33
N SER A 109 19.18 32.24 25.99
CA SER A 109 19.19 33.64 26.44
C SER A 109 19.85 33.87 27.81
N GLU A 110 20.09 32.84 28.62
CA GLU A 110 20.67 32.95 29.97
C GLU A 110 21.94 32.11 30.17
N MET A 111 22.81 32.57 31.08
CA MET A 111 24.18 32.08 31.24
C MET A 111 24.19 30.87 32.20
N ILE A 112 24.41 29.67 31.67
CA ILE A 112 24.54 28.44 32.46
C ILE A 112 25.94 27.85 32.18
N PRO A 113 26.73 27.47 33.20
CA PRO A 113 28.04 26.86 33.01
C PRO A 113 27.90 25.43 32.47
N TYR A 114 28.62 25.12 31.38
CA TYR A 114 28.71 23.78 30.80
C TYR A 114 30.09 23.20 31.07
N ASN A 115 30.16 21.93 31.45
CA ASN A 115 31.41 21.18 31.48
C ASN A 115 31.50 20.34 30.20
N VAL A 116 32.57 20.55 29.44
CA VAL A 116 32.82 19.81 28.19
C VAL A 116 34.05 18.94 28.39
N THR A 117 33.87 17.65 28.16
CA THR A 117 34.95 16.67 28.19
C THR A 117 35.15 16.14 26.78
N VAL A 118 36.40 16.15 26.34
CA VAL A 118 36.81 15.62 25.03
C VAL A 118 37.58 14.33 25.29
N THR A 119 37.13 13.23 24.71
CA THR A 119 37.79 11.92 24.87
C THR A 119 38.56 11.60 23.59
N PRO A 120 39.90 11.63 23.59
CA PRO A 120 40.69 11.18 22.44
C PRO A 120 40.74 9.65 22.37
N GLU A 121 40.91 9.10 21.16
CA GLU A 121 41.27 7.69 20.97
C GLU A 121 42.70 7.46 21.50
N LYS A 122 42.91 6.44 22.32
CA LYS A 122 44.27 6.05 22.73
C LYS A 122 44.98 5.41 21.55
N VAL A 123 46.12 5.99 21.16
CA VAL A 123 46.88 5.51 19.99
C VAL A 123 47.74 4.31 20.42
N GLN A 124 47.69 3.21 19.65
CA GLN A 124 48.55 2.06 19.87
C GLN A 124 50.01 2.46 19.59
N ILE A 125 50.89 2.31 20.59
CA ILE A 125 52.24 2.91 20.57
C ILE A 125 53.16 2.35 19.46
N ASN A 126 52.90 1.13 18.99
CA ASN A 126 53.55 0.45 17.87
C ASN A 126 53.34 1.09 16.49
N THR A 127 52.30 1.90 16.33
CA THR A 127 52.02 2.61 15.07
C THR A 127 52.81 3.91 14.92
N VAL A 128 53.46 4.37 15.99
CA VAL A 128 54.05 5.71 16.06
C VAL A 128 55.42 5.77 16.72
N ALA A 129 56.08 4.65 17.05
CA ALA A 129 57.40 4.64 17.72
C ALA A 129 58.42 3.71 17.04
N LYS A 130 59.71 4.09 17.07
CA LYS A 130 60.87 3.26 16.71
C LYS A 130 61.92 3.29 17.82
N VAL A 131 62.66 2.19 18.00
CA VAL A 131 63.82 2.09 18.90
C VAL A 131 65.06 1.97 18.02
N GLU A 132 66.06 2.78 18.32
CA GLU A 132 67.35 2.76 17.63
C GLU A 132 68.45 2.50 18.66
N ILE A 133 69.43 1.67 18.30
CA ILE A 133 70.67 1.54 19.06
C ILE A 133 71.75 2.35 18.36
N SER A 134 72.46 3.18 19.12
CA SER A 134 73.64 3.91 18.70
C SER A 134 74.82 3.57 19.61
N GLY A 135 76.04 3.62 19.10
CA GLY A 135 77.22 3.23 19.86
C GLY A 135 78.43 3.06 18.97
N ASP A 136 79.56 2.67 19.57
CA ASP A 136 80.71 2.20 18.80
C ASP A 136 80.40 0.79 18.24
N LYS A 137 80.84 0.54 17.01
CA LYS A 137 80.70 -0.77 16.36
C LYS A 137 81.87 -1.70 16.66
N THR A 138 82.86 -1.26 17.43
CA THR A 138 84.03 -2.06 17.84
C THR A 138 84.06 -2.29 19.34
N ALA A 139 84.31 -3.54 19.75
CA ALA A 139 84.40 -3.90 21.14
C ALA A 139 85.69 -3.35 21.79
N PRO A 140 85.66 -2.95 23.07
CA PRO A 140 84.46 -2.78 23.92
C PRO A 140 83.67 -1.51 23.54
N ALA A 141 82.35 -1.65 23.42
CA ALA A 141 81.47 -0.56 22.99
C ALA A 141 80.47 -0.13 24.08
N THR A 142 80.12 1.15 24.11
CA THR A 142 78.94 1.63 24.85
C THR A 142 77.77 1.79 23.88
N LEU A 143 76.70 1.02 24.11
CA LEU A 143 75.47 1.07 23.30
C LEU A 143 74.39 1.89 24.01
N ASN A 144 73.67 2.71 23.26
CA ASN A 144 72.59 3.57 23.73
C ASN A 144 71.33 3.29 22.91
N ALA A 145 70.26 2.90 23.58
CA ALA A 145 68.93 2.71 23.01
C ALA A 145 68.10 3.99 23.14
N THR A 146 67.58 4.51 22.03
CA THR A 146 66.69 5.67 21.99
C THR A 146 65.35 5.30 21.40
N VAL A 147 64.26 5.71 22.07
CA VAL A 147 62.90 5.62 21.51
C VAL A 147 62.57 6.95 20.86
N SER A 148 62.11 6.94 19.62
CA SER A 148 61.64 8.14 18.91
C SER A 148 60.29 7.89 18.26
N ALA A 149 59.53 8.95 18.02
CA ALA A 149 58.28 8.86 17.30
C ALA A 149 58.54 8.70 15.79
N ILE A 150 57.72 7.90 15.10
CA ILE A 150 57.77 7.70 13.64
C ILE A 150 57.36 8.99 12.91
N ASN A 151 56.53 9.82 13.56
CA ASN A 151 56.11 11.13 13.08
C ASN A 151 56.66 12.22 14.00
N ASP A 152 56.91 13.42 13.46
CA ASP A 152 57.70 14.53 14.01
C ASP A 152 57.18 15.16 15.34
N SER A 153 56.30 14.47 16.07
CA SER A 153 55.69 14.94 17.32
C SER A 153 56.46 14.56 18.60
N GLY A 154 57.41 13.63 18.52
CA GLY A 154 58.24 13.22 19.67
C GLY A 154 57.46 12.53 20.80
N PHE A 155 58.15 11.69 21.59
CA PHE A 155 57.62 11.24 22.88
C PHE A 155 58.12 12.22 23.95
N GLU A 156 57.20 12.94 24.60
CA GLU A 156 57.57 13.95 25.61
C GLU A 156 58.12 13.32 26.91
N ASP A 157 57.83 12.04 27.17
CA ASP A 157 58.33 11.31 28.34
C ASP A 157 58.93 9.94 27.97
N THR A 158 60.26 9.91 27.82
CA THR A 158 61.02 8.68 27.56
C THR A 158 61.32 7.87 28.83
N SER A 159 61.02 8.40 30.01
CA SER A 159 61.28 7.72 31.29
C SER A 159 60.29 6.60 31.63
N ALA A 160 59.19 6.52 30.88
CA ALA A 160 58.17 5.48 31.00
C ALA A 160 58.51 4.18 30.26
N PHE A 161 59.67 4.10 29.60
CA PHE A 161 60.15 2.90 28.90
C PHE A 161 61.10 2.06 29.76
N ILE A 162 60.86 0.76 29.78
CA ILE A 162 61.74 -0.26 30.38
C ILE A 162 62.51 -0.94 29.25
N TYR A 163 63.83 -1.06 29.39
CA TYR A 163 64.69 -1.67 28.38
C TYR A 163 65.13 -3.07 28.82
N GLU A 164 65.23 -4.01 27.88
CA GLU A 164 65.78 -5.35 28.10
C GLU A 164 66.79 -5.65 26.99
N TRP A 165 68.08 -5.75 27.36
CA TRP A 165 69.15 -6.09 26.42
C TRP A 165 69.34 -7.61 26.32
N LYS A 166 69.62 -8.11 25.13
CA LYS A 166 70.00 -9.50 24.88
C LYS A 166 71.24 -9.57 24.02
N LYS A 167 72.10 -10.55 24.25
CA LYS A 167 73.22 -10.92 23.37
C LYS A 167 72.93 -12.29 22.76
N GLY A 168 72.61 -12.34 21.47
CA GLY A 168 72.00 -13.53 20.88
C GLY A 168 70.67 -13.84 21.57
N GLU A 169 70.51 -15.06 22.10
CA GLU A 169 69.34 -15.46 22.89
C GLU A 169 69.49 -15.20 24.40
N GLU A 170 70.69 -14.83 24.86
CA GLU A 170 70.98 -14.60 26.27
C GLU A 170 70.46 -13.23 26.72
N ILE A 171 69.58 -13.21 27.75
CA ILE A 171 69.09 -11.98 28.36
C ILE A 171 70.16 -11.42 29.30
N LEU A 172 70.56 -10.17 29.07
CA LEU A 172 71.50 -9.46 29.92
C LEU A 172 70.76 -8.85 31.13
N SER A 173 71.42 -8.74 32.27
CA SER A 173 70.83 -8.18 33.49
C SER A 173 70.62 -6.65 33.44
N GLU A 174 71.12 -5.99 32.40
CA GLU A 174 71.05 -4.53 32.23
C GLU A 174 69.65 -4.12 31.73
N THR A 175 68.95 -3.29 32.51
CA THR A 175 67.57 -2.86 32.19
C THR A 175 67.44 -1.38 31.81
N GLY A 176 68.58 -0.68 31.69
CA GLY A 176 68.65 0.74 31.31
C GLY A 176 68.74 0.95 29.80
N SER A 177 68.56 2.20 29.35
CA SER A 177 68.74 2.58 27.94
C SER A 177 70.21 2.55 27.48
N ILE A 178 71.16 2.20 28.35
CA ILE A 178 72.59 2.18 28.07
C ILE A 178 73.14 0.80 28.45
N LEU A 179 73.95 0.20 27.58
CA LEU A 179 74.73 -1.00 27.83
C LEU A 179 76.22 -0.65 27.69
N GLU A 180 76.95 -0.65 28.80
CA GLU A 180 78.39 -0.38 28.83
C GLU A 180 79.21 -1.65 28.56
N ASP A 181 80.44 -1.48 28.08
CA ASP A 181 81.41 -2.57 27.85
C ASP A 181 80.89 -3.75 27.02
N ALA A 182 80.04 -3.48 26.02
CA ALA A 182 79.51 -4.48 25.11
C ALA A 182 80.67 -5.16 24.35
N ALA A 183 80.86 -6.45 24.62
CA ALA A 183 81.83 -7.29 23.93
C ALA A 183 81.37 -7.66 22.51
N GLU A 184 82.24 -8.28 21.71
CA GLU A 184 81.87 -8.77 20.37
C GLU A 184 80.60 -9.64 20.42
N GLY A 185 79.63 -9.35 19.55
CA GLY A 185 78.40 -10.13 19.41
C GLY A 185 77.20 -9.33 18.91
N ASN A 186 76.08 -10.05 18.74
CA ASN A 186 74.82 -9.49 18.26
C ASN A 186 73.94 -9.12 19.45
N TYR A 187 73.67 -7.84 19.62
CA TYR A 187 72.80 -7.33 20.67
C TYR A 187 71.42 -7.04 20.11
N THR A 188 70.38 -7.31 20.89
CA THR A 188 69.04 -6.74 20.66
C THR A 188 68.60 -6.02 21.92
N VAL A 189 67.91 -4.90 21.77
CA VAL A 189 67.23 -4.23 22.88
C VAL A 189 65.75 -4.25 22.63
N THR A 190 64.97 -4.57 23.65
CA THR A 190 63.51 -4.41 23.67
C THR A 190 63.17 -3.24 24.57
N ALA A 191 62.36 -2.28 24.11
CA ALA A 191 61.83 -1.21 24.95
C ALA A 191 60.33 -1.38 25.15
N THR A 192 59.86 -1.46 26.40
CA THR A 192 58.46 -1.64 26.78
C THR A 192 57.92 -0.39 27.47
N TYR A 193 56.86 0.20 26.93
CA TYR A 193 56.18 1.35 27.54
C TYR A 193 55.28 0.90 28.69
N THR A 194 55.36 1.60 29.82
CA THR A 194 54.59 1.30 31.05
C THR A 194 53.79 2.50 31.58
N GLY A 195 53.74 3.61 30.84
CA GLY A 195 53.03 4.82 31.25
C GLY A 195 51.50 4.71 31.16
N THR A 196 50.81 5.53 31.94
CA THR A 196 49.34 5.68 31.89
C THR A 196 48.99 7.04 31.29
N GLY A 197 48.57 7.10 30.02
CA GLY A 197 48.32 8.35 29.29
C GLY A 197 47.57 8.16 27.95
N ASN A 198 47.92 8.97 26.94
CA ASN A 198 47.31 8.98 25.60
C ASN A 198 47.66 7.75 24.73
N TYR A 199 48.58 6.90 25.21
CA TYR A 199 49.02 5.68 24.54
C TYR A 199 48.68 4.47 25.42
N GLU A 200 48.26 3.38 24.80
CA GLU A 200 48.03 2.09 25.47
C GLU A 200 48.74 0.97 24.70
N GLY A 201 49.30 0.00 25.41
CA GLY A 201 49.94 -1.18 24.85
C GLY A 201 51.38 -1.41 25.31
N SER A 202 51.84 -2.65 25.17
CA SER A 202 53.24 -3.03 25.28
C SER A 202 53.82 -3.11 23.88
N ILE A 203 54.89 -2.38 23.64
CA ILE A 203 55.64 -2.47 22.40
C ILE A 203 56.93 -3.25 22.64
N THR A 204 57.32 -4.06 21.66
CA THR A 204 58.62 -4.72 21.60
C THR A 204 59.22 -4.37 20.27
N ILE A 205 60.04 -3.32 20.24
CA ILE A 205 60.88 -3.03 19.08
C ILE A 205 62.25 -3.60 19.39
N ALA A 206 62.62 -4.66 18.68
CA ALA A 206 63.97 -5.18 18.71
C ALA A 206 64.82 -4.40 17.71
N ALA A 207 65.77 -3.61 18.22
CA ALA A 207 66.84 -3.08 17.39
C ALA A 207 68.03 -4.04 17.49
N PRO A 208 68.46 -4.70 16.40
CA PRO A 208 69.68 -5.48 16.38
C PRO A 208 70.90 -4.59 16.16
N TYR A 209 71.91 -4.73 17.02
CA TYR A 209 73.17 -4.01 16.95
C TYR A 209 74.35 -4.98 17.08
N VAL A 210 75.22 -5.04 16.08
CA VAL A 210 76.40 -5.91 16.11
C VAL A 210 77.63 -5.12 16.52
N VAL A 211 78.32 -5.59 17.55
CA VAL A 211 79.63 -5.12 17.95
C VAL A 211 80.68 -6.07 17.37
N SER A 212 81.55 -5.55 16.50
CA SER A 212 82.66 -6.27 15.88
C SER A 212 83.87 -6.40 16.82
N PRO A 213 84.76 -7.38 16.59
CA PRO A 213 86.00 -7.52 17.37
C PRO A 213 86.95 -6.35 17.18
N GLU A 214 87.80 -6.13 18.18
CA GLU A 214 88.87 -5.13 18.16
C GLU A 214 89.83 -5.41 16.97
N GLY A 215 90.01 -4.42 16.09
CA GLY A 215 90.85 -4.54 14.88
C GLY A 215 90.11 -4.82 13.56
N ASP A 216 88.77 -4.80 13.54
CA ASP A 216 87.97 -4.89 12.31
C ASP A 216 88.22 -3.69 11.37
N THR A 217 88.80 -3.94 10.20
CA THR A 217 89.16 -2.90 9.21
C THR A 217 88.06 -2.61 8.19
N ARG A 218 86.90 -3.28 8.27
CA ARG A 218 85.78 -3.05 7.35
C ARG A 218 85.19 -1.65 7.53
N ALA A 219 84.55 -1.13 6.49
CA ALA A 219 84.01 0.23 6.50
C ALA A 219 82.74 0.32 7.38
N ASP A 220 82.58 1.47 8.06
CA ASP A 220 81.29 1.86 8.62
C ASP A 220 80.33 2.26 7.51
N ILE A 221 79.04 1.92 7.66
CA ILE A 221 77.97 2.57 6.89
C ILE A 221 77.75 3.96 7.50
N THR A 222 77.98 5.04 6.74
CA THR A 222 77.96 6.43 7.25
C THR A 222 77.05 7.35 6.44
N GLY A 223 76.50 8.38 7.11
CA GLY A 223 76.03 9.64 6.51
C GLY A 223 74.89 9.54 5.49
N ASP A 224 75.25 9.34 4.23
CA ASP A 224 74.34 9.35 3.07
C ASP A 224 73.98 7.94 2.55
N ASP A 225 74.63 6.88 3.07
CA ASP A 225 74.33 5.47 2.77
C ASP A 225 73.19 4.92 3.67
N THR A 226 72.05 5.60 3.70
CA THR A 226 70.92 5.16 4.52
C THR A 226 70.30 3.89 3.93
N VAL A 227 70.49 2.75 4.60
CA VAL A 227 69.71 1.54 4.31
C VAL A 227 68.28 1.77 4.79
N SER A 228 67.32 1.68 3.88
CA SER A 228 65.90 1.71 4.18
C SER A 228 65.25 0.39 3.79
N VAL A 229 64.21 0.01 4.53
CA VAL A 229 63.34 -1.12 4.20
C VAL A 229 61.94 -0.58 3.96
N SER A 230 61.31 -1.04 2.88
CA SER A 230 59.88 -0.87 2.66
C SER A 230 59.21 -2.23 2.64
N ILE A 231 57.92 -2.28 2.98
CA ILE A 231 57.11 -3.49 2.87
C ILE A 231 56.16 -3.32 1.68
N ASN A 232 56.28 -4.22 0.72
CA ASN A 232 55.26 -4.39 -0.31
C ASN A 232 54.32 -5.51 0.08
N ALA A 233 53.05 -5.18 0.27
CA ALA A 233 52.00 -6.17 0.44
C ALA A 233 51.37 -6.48 -0.93
N SER A 234 51.11 -7.74 -1.24
CA SER A 234 50.36 -8.12 -2.45
C SER A 234 48.90 -7.63 -2.38
N SER A 235 48.37 -7.47 -1.17
CA SER A 235 47.10 -6.80 -0.85
C SER A 235 47.17 -6.19 0.55
N GLN A 236 46.38 -5.15 0.83
CA GLN A 236 46.19 -4.64 2.20
C GLN A 236 45.17 -5.46 3.01
N THR A 237 44.63 -6.52 2.42
CA THR A 237 43.64 -7.43 3.03
C THR A 237 44.17 -8.86 3.13
N ALA A 238 43.74 -9.61 4.15
CA ALA A 238 44.11 -11.00 4.31
C ALA A 238 43.31 -11.94 3.36
N PRO A 239 43.92 -13.04 2.87
CA PRO A 239 45.34 -13.37 2.97
C PRO A 239 46.21 -12.50 2.05
N SER A 240 47.40 -12.14 2.51
CA SER A 240 48.37 -11.33 1.74
C SER A 240 49.76 -11.95 1.78
N ASN A 241 50.62 -11.56 0.86
CA ASN A 241 52.06 -11.82 0.90
C ASN A 241 52.77 -10.50 1.17
N LEU A 242 53.66 -10.46 2.17
CA LEU A 242 54.47 -9.30 2.50
C LEU A 242 55.90 -9.54 2.04
N THR A 243 56.46 -8.60 1.28
CA THR A 243 57.85 -8.66 0.81
C THR A 243 58.60 -7.43 1.27
N ALA A 244 59.68 -7.61 2.00
CA ALA A 244 60.63 -6.57 2.36
C ALA A 244 61.49 -6.22 1.15
N GLN A 245 61.51 -4.93 0.78
CA GLN A 245 62.41 -4.40 -0.23
C GLN A 245 63.45 -3.51 0.44
N ILE A 246 64.71 -3.77 0.11
CA ILE A 246 65.84 -3.00 0.61
C ILE A 246 66.24 -1.96 -0.43
N SER A 247 66.38 -0.72 0.02
CA SER A 247 67.05 0.33 -0.75
C SER A 247 68.27 0.78 0.05
N ALA A 248 69.45 0.46 -0.48
CA ALA A 248 70.73 1.03 -0.06
C ALA A 248 71.13 2.09 -1.11
N GLY A 249 71.86 3.14 -0.70
CA GLY A 249 72.24 4.27 -1.56
C GLY A 249 73.20 3.90 -2.69
N GLU A 250 74.36 4.57 -2.79
CA GLU A 250 75.37 4.27 -3.83
C GLU A 250 76.10 2.93 -3.60
N THR A 251 75.78 2.24 -2.50
CA THR A 251 76.40 1.01 -2.05
C THR A 251 75.66 -0.23 -2.59
N ALA A 252 76.39 -1.09 -3.29
CA ALA A 252 75.86 -2.31 -3.91
C ALA A 252 75.67 -3.47 -2.90
N LEU A 253 74.83 -3.26 -1.88
CA LEU A 253 74.37 -4.34 -0.99
C LEU A 253 73.30 -5.17 -1.69
N ALA A 254 73.49 -6.49 -1.74
CA ALA A 254 72.51 -7.42 -2.29
C ALA A 254 71.47 -7.80 -1.23
N VAL A 255 70.27 -8.20 -1.66
CA VAL A 255 69.20 -8.71 -0.76
C VAL A 255 69.71 -9.87 0.13
N ASN A 256 70.66 -10.66 -0.36
CA ASN A 256 71.27 -11.78 0.36
C ASN A 256 72.24 -11.34 1.48
N ASP A 257 72.60 -10.06 1.56
CA ASP A 257 73.47 -9.50 2.58
C ASP A 257 72.69 -9.11 3.86
N PHE A 258 71.38 -9.40 3.91
CA PHE A 258 70.50 -9.08 5.03
C PHE A 258 69.90 -10.32 5.69
N THR A 259 69.59 -10.18 6.98
CA THR A 259 68.73 -11.07 7.76
C THR A 259 67.44 -10.34 8.11
N TYR A 260 66.33 -11.06 8.16
CA TYR A 260 65.00 -10.49 8.39
C TYR A 260 64.39 -11.05 9.66
N VAL A 261 63.71 -10.19 10.41
CA VAL A 261 62.86 -10.58 11.54
C VAL A 261 61.49 -9.98 11.31
N TRP A 262 60.52 -10.82 10.93
CA TRP A 262 59.12 -10.43 10.88
C TRP A 262 58.47 -10.60 12.25
N SER A 263 57.65 -9.64 12.65
CA SER A 263 56.79 -9.73 13.84
C SER A 263 55.34 -9.44 13.47
N ARG A 264 54.39 -10.06 14.15
CA ARG A 264 52.95 -9.76 14.07
C ARG A 264 52.48 -9.30 15.44
N ASN A 265 51.81 -8.14 15.49
CA ASN A 265 51.31 -7.51 16.72
C ASN A 265 52.40 -7.46 17.82
N GLY A 266 53.63 -7.09 17.43
CA GLY A 266 54.79 -7.00 18.32
C GLY A 266 55.46 -8.32 18.70
N SER A 267 54.96 -9.48 18.26
CA SER A 267 55.56 -10.79 18.55
C SER A 267 56.31 -11.36 17.32
N PRO A 268 57.57 -11.81 17.46
CA PRO A 268 58.33 -12.41 16.37
C PRO A 268 57.63 -13.64 15.76
N ILE A 269 57.71 -13.79 14.44
CA ILE A 269 57.14 -14.91 13.69
C ILE A 269 58.26 -15.93 13.44
N SER A 270 58.09 -17.15 13.96
CA SER A 270 59.02 -18.26 13.72
C SER A 270 59.09 -18.60 12.22
N GLY A 271 60.30 -18.66 11.65
CA GLY A 271 60.51 -18.95 10.22
C GLY A 271 60.42 -17.73 9.29
N GLY A 272 60.23 -16.52 9.83
CA GLY A 272 60.27 -15.25 9.09
C GLY A 272 61.68 -14.75 8.78
N GLU A 273 62.63 -15.64 8.48
CA GLU A 273 64.04 -15.28 8.26
C GLU A 273 64.33 -14.82 6.82
N ASN A 274 63.35 -14.97 5.93
CA ASN A 274 63.39 -14.54 4.54
C ASN A 274 62.77 -13.15 4.35
N GLY A 275 63.17 -12.48 3.26
CA GLY A 275 62.59 -11.20 2.86
C GLY A 275 61.10 -11.26 2.48
N THR A 276 60.48 -12.44 2.46
CA THR A 276 59.05 -12.62 2.11
C THR A 276 58.33 -13.44 3.18
N LEU A 277 57.15 -12.99 3.57
CA LEU A 277 56.21 -13.67 4.45
C LEU A 277 54.90 -13.94 3.70
N GLU A 278 54.57 -15.21 3.49
CA GLU A 278 53.45 -15.64 2.65
C GLU A 278 52.16 -15.91 3.46
N ASN A 279 51.01 -15.70 2.83
CA ASN A 279 49.66 -16.03 3.34
C ASN A 279 49.36 -15.46 4.75
N VAL A 280 49.81 -14.23 4.98
CA VAL A 280 49.64 -13.55 6.27
C VAL A 280 48.17 -13.24 6.54
N GLN A 281 47.78 -13.38 7.81
CA GLN A 281 46.44 -13.09 8.30
C GLN A 281 46.32 -11.63 8.75
N ALA A 282 45.12 -11.17 9.08
CA ALA A 282 44.91 -9.79 9.54
C ALA A 282 45.75 -9.46 10.79
N GLY A 283 46.37 -8.28 10.83
CA GLY A 283 47.21 -7.84 11.94
C GLY A 283 48.23 -6.81 11.51
N GLU A 284 48.96 -6.32 12.48
CA GLU A 284 50.05 -5.37 12.26
C GLU A 284 51.36 -6.14 12.12
N TYR A 285 52.04 -5.93 11.00
CA TYR A 285 53.30 -6.59 10.70
C TYR A 285 54.42 -5.58 10.69
N THR A 286 55.52 -5.95 11.33
CA THR A 286 56.77 -5.20 11.27
C THR A 286 57.87 -6.08 10.72
N VAL A 287 58.74 -5.52 9.88
CA VAL A 287 59.98 -6.19 9.48
C VAL A 287 61.17 -5.38 9.94
N VAL A 288 62.17 -6.08 10.48
CA VAL A 288 63.49 -5.53 10.76
C VAL A 288 64.49 -6.22 9.84
N ALA A 289 65.19 -5.45 9.02
CA ALA A 289 66.24 -5.95 8.13
C ALA A 289 67.62 -5.54 8.67
N THR A 290 68.52 -6.50 8.79
CA THR A 290 69.82 -6.35 9.45
C THR A 290 70.93 -6.85 8.55
N VAL A 291 71.95 -6.01 8.28
CA VAL A 291 73.14 -6.44 7.51
C VAL A 291 73.81 -7.63 8.21
N LYS A 292 74.11 -8.68 7.44
CA LYS A 292 74.75 -9.88 7.96
C LYS A 292 76.17 -9.58 8.47
N PRO A 293 76.57 -10.16 9.62
CA PRO A 293 77.87 -9.89 10.22
C PRO A 293 79.06 -10.44 9.43
N ASP A 294 78.85 -11.39 8.50
CA ASP A 294 79.87 -11.98 7.62
C ASP A 294 80.07 -11.20 6.31
N ASN A 295 79.40 -10.06 6.13
CA ASN A 295 79.61 -9.20 4.97
C ASN A 295 81.07 -8.69 4.95
N ALA A 296 81.82 -9.04 3.89
CA ALA A 296 83.25 -8.75 3.79
C ALA A 296 83.56 -7.24 3.68
N SER A 297 82.59 -6.41 3.33
CA SER A 297 82.79 -5.00 3.00
C SER A 297 82.48 -4.03 4.15
N TYR A 298 81.56 -4.39 5.04
CA TYR A 298 81.04 -3.48 6.08
C TYR A 298 81.04 -4.12 7.47
N LYS A 299 81.29 -3.31 8.51
CA LYS A 299 81.23 -3.73 9.93
C LYS A 299 79.92 -3.28 10.60
N GLY A 300 79.48 -4.10 11.56
CA GLY A 300 78.27 -3.87 12.36
C GLY A 300 76.96 -3.94 11.56
N SER A 301 75.84 -4.01 12.27
CA SER A 301 74.51 -3.95 11.66
C SER A 301 74.03 -2.51 11.52
N THR A 302 73.50 -2.17 10.34
CA THR A 302 72.52 -1.08 10.20
C THR A 302 71.15 -1.75 10.13
N ALA A 303 70.26 -1.42 11.06
CA ALA A 303 68.91 -1.95 11.11
C ALA A 303 67.94 -0.94 10.49
N ALA A 304 67.16 -1.39 9.51
CA ALA A 304 66.01 -0.64 8.99
C ALA A 304 64.72 -1.34 9.44
N SER A 305 63.71 -0.56 9.82
CA SER A 305 62.41 -1.11 10.23
C SER A 305 61.26 -0.41 9.51
N GLN A 306 60.19 -1.17 9.25
CA GLN A 306 58.95 -0.67 8.66
C GLN A 306 57.76 -1.44 9.23
N ALA A 307 56.61 -0.78 9.32
CA ALA A 307 55.32 -1.37 9.69
C ALA A 307 54.32 -1.34 8.53
N VAL A 308 53.44 -2.33 8.47
CA VAL A 308 52.27 -2.39 7.59
C VAL A 308 51.10 -3.06 8.31
N THR A 309 49.88 -2.60 8.06
CA THR A 309 48.67 -3.23 8.57
C THR A 309 47.99 -4.03 7.46
N VAL A 310 47.68 -5.29 7.74
CA VAL A 310 46.84 -6.14 6.89
C VAL A 310 45.48 -6.26 7.56
N LYS A 311 44.41 -5.85 6.89
CA LYS A 311 43.05 -5.86 7.45
C LYS A 311 42.34 -7.19 7.22
N ALA A 312 41.38 -7.53 8.09
CA ALA A 312 40.49 -8.67 7.87
C ALA A 312 39.48 -8.35 6.76
N VAL A 313 38.97 -9.41 6.13
CA VAL A 313 37.84 -9.35 5.19
C VAL A 313 36.75 -10.25 5.75
N TYR A 314 35.53 -9.73 5.79
CA TYR A 314 34.38 -10.45 6.30
C TYR A 314 33.29 -10.54 5.25
N THR A 315 32.47 -11.58 5.36
CA THR A 315 31.34 -11.83 4.48
C THR A 315 30.08 -11.21 5.06
N VAL A 316 29.50 -10.27 4.33
CA VAL A 316 28.19 -9.71 4.62
C VAL A 316 27.16 -10.43 3.77
N THR A 317 26.14 -11.01 4.41
CA THR A 317 25.02 -11.67 3.74
C THR A 317 23.76 -10.83 3.88
N TRP A 318 23.17 -10.44 2.76
CA TRP A 318 21.87 -9.78 2.70
C TRP A 318 20.79 -10.81 2.40
N SER A 319 19.77 -10.91 3.24
CA SER A 319 18.65 -11.85 3.08
C SER A 319 17.33 -11.11 2.88
N VAL A 320 16.66 -11.37 1.75
CA VAL A 320 15.37 -10.78 1.38
C VAL A 320 14.42 -11.91 1.01
N GLU A 321 13.35 -12.12 1.78
CA GLU A 321 12.35 -13.18 1.55
C GLU A 321 12.94 -14.61 1.34
N GLY A 322 14.10 -14.88 1.95
CA GLY A 322 14.79 -16.17 1.86
C GLY A 322 15.87 -16.23 0.78
N ASP A 323 15.88 -15.30 -0.19
CA ASP A 323 16.99 -15.15 -1.13
C ASP A 323 18.17 -14.46 -0.46
N THR A 324 19.38 -14.92 -0.76
CA THR A 324 20.61 -14.41 -0.16
C THR A 324 21.59 -13.87 -1.19
N MET A 325 22.15 -12.71 -0.92
CA MET A 325 23.27 -12.12 -1.67
C MET A 325 24.45 -11.95 -0.73
N GLN A 326 25.65 -12.34 -1.16
CA GLN A 326 26.86 -12.23 -0.35
C GLN A 326 27.87 -11.30 -1.01
N GLU A 327 28.53 -10.49 -0.20
CA GLU A 327 29.61 -9.62 -0.62
C GLU A 327 30.66 -9.53 0.48
N THR A 328 31.91 -9.32 0.09
CA THR A 328 33.05 -9.24 1.01
C THR A 328 33.42 -7.79 1.27
N TYR A 329 33.61 -7.45 2.53
CA TYR A 329 33.98 -6.11 2.98
C TYR A 329 35.24 -6.14 3.83
N VAL A 330 36.04 -5.07 3.75
CA VAL A 330 37.19 -4.90 4.63
C VAL A 330 36.71 -4.48 6.02
N GLU A 331 37.38 -4.97 7.05
CA GLU A 331 37.11 -4.58 8.43
C GLU A 331 37.06 -3.06 8.62
N GLY A 332 35.97 -2.60 9.26
CA GLY A 332 35.64 -1.20 9.50
C GLY A 332 34.87 -0.51 8.36
N GLU A 333 34.69 -1.14 7.20
CA GLU A 333 33.86 -0.56 6.13
C GLU A 333 32.37 -0.60 6.51
N MET A 334 31.60 0.37 5.98
CA MET A 334 30.15 0.39 6.11
C MET A 334 29.55 -0.39 4.93
N PRO A 335 28.85 -1.51 5.16
CA PRO A 335 28.31 -2.30 4.07
C PRO A 335 27.06 -1.65 3.51
N SER A 336 26.82 -1.81 2.21
CA SER A 336 25.64 -1.24 1.54
C SER A 336 24.98 -2.25 0.62
N TYR A 337 23.65 -2.34 0.69
CA TYR A 337 22.88 -3.16 -0.23
C TYR A 337 22.62 -2.38 -1.53
N SER A 338 23.03 -2.94 -2.67
CA SER A 338 22.89 -2.30 -3.99
C SER A 338 21.54 -2.54 -4.68
N GLY A 339 20.74 -3.48 -4.18
CA GLY A 339 19.41 -3.79 -4.68
C GLY A 339 18.29 -2.97 -4.04
N THR A 340 17.06 -3.22 -4.47
CA THR A 340 15.85 -2.69 -3.82
C THR A 340 15.14 -3.84 -3.11
N PRO A 341 15.16 -3.91 -1.77
CA PRO A 341 14.43 -4.94 -1.05
C PRO A 341 12.95 -4.83 -1.38
N SER A 342 12.36 -5.95 -1.80
CA SER A 342 10.95 -6.01 -2.13
C SER A 342 10.37 -7.34 -1.68
N LYS A 343 9.08 -7.30 -1.39
CA LYS A 343 8.27 -8.45 -1.02
C LYS A 343 7.01 -8.40 -1.85
N ASP A 344 6.70 -9.51 -2.51
CA ASP A 344 5.53 -9.60 -3.37
C ASP A 344 4.25 -9.36 -2.56
N GLN A 345 3.36 -8.55 -3.13
CA GLN A 345 2.06 -8.30 -2.54
C GLN A 345 1.20 -9.56 -2.60
N THR A 346 0.29 -9.70 -1.64
CA THR A 346 -0.77 -10.72 -1.71
C THR A 346 -2.08 -10.09 -2.19
N ASN A 347 -3.14 -10.89 -2.27
CA ASN A 347 -4.51 -10.40 -2.48
C ASN A 347 -5.04 -9.57 -1.32
N THR A 348 -4.41 -9.59 -0.15
CA THR A 348 -4.92 -8.93 1.06
C THR A 348 -3.98 -7.88 1.62
N ASP A 349 -2.69 -7.97 1.34
CA ASP A 349 -1.66 -7.18 1.99
C ASP A 349 -0.65 -6.61 0.97
N THR A 350 -0.20 -5.39 1.23
CA THR A 350 1.00 -4.79 0.65
C THR A 350 2.09 -4.75 1.70
N TYR A 351 3.34 -4.75 1.25
CA TYR A 351 4.51 -4.74 2.12
C TYR A 351 5.41 -3.56 1.80
N GLU A 352 5.82 -2.83 2.83
CA GLU A 352 6.77 -1.72 2.73
C GLU A 352 8.03 -2.05 3.52
N PHE A 353 9.19 -1.87 2.88
CA PHE A 353 10.48 -2.14 3.50
C PHE A 353 10.74 -1.15 4.64
N THR A 354 11.01 -1.66 5.84
CA THR A 354 11.22 -0.83 7.04
C THR A 354 12.67 -0.74 7.48
N GLY A 355 13.56 -1.55 6.91
CA GLY A 355 14.98 -1.55 7.26
C GLY A 355 15.55 -2.95 7.37
N TRP A 356 16.79 -3.03 7.84
CA TRP A 356 17.53 -4.27 8.05
C TRP A 356 17.56 -4.64 9.53
N THR A 357 17.64 -5.94 9.82
CA THR A 357 17.92 -6.44 11.16
C THR A 357 19.05 -7.47 11.09
N PRO A 358 20.12 -7.32 11.89
CA PRO A 358 20.38 -6.21 12.84
C PRO A 358 20.57 -4.85 12.14
N GLU A 359 20.65 -3.76 12.92
CA GLU A 359 20.95 -2.43 12.36
C GLU A 359 22.32 -2.44 11.67
N ILE A 360 22.43 -1.78 10.52
CA ILE A 360 23.67 -1.76 9.75
C ILE A 360 24.74 -0.99 10.53
N THR A 361 25.86 -1.67 10.78
CA THR A 361 27.03 -1.12 11.45
C THR A 361 28.30 -1.46 10.66
N ALA A 362 29.42 -0.81 11.01
CA ALA A 362 30.71 -1.09 10.43
C ALA A 362 31.09 -2.58 10.59
N VAL A 363 31.65 -3.17 9.55
CA VAL A 363 31.92 -4.60 9.51
C VAL A 363 33.05 -4.96 10.48
N THR A 364 32.73 -5.78 11.47
CA THR A 364 33.69 -6.31 12.48
C THR A 364 33.74 -7.84 12.50
N GLY A 365 32.92 -8.48 11.67
CA GLY A 365 32.76 -9.93 11.60
C GLY A 365 31.81 -10.32 10.47
N ASP A 366 31.73 -11.62 10.18
CA ASP A 366 30.71 -12.14 9.28
C ASP A 366 29.31 -11.85 9.86
N ILE A 367 28.42 -11.31 9.05
CA ILE A 367 27.09 -10.88 9.50
C ILE A 367 26.04 -11.11 8.44
N THR A 368 24.83 -11.45 8.89
CA THR A 368 23.65 -11.56 8.03
C THR A 368 22.65 -10.47 8.41
N TYR A 369 22.29 -9.64 7.43
CA TYR A 369 21.22 -8.65 7.53
C TYR A 369 19.96 -9.19 6.87
N THR A 370 18.85 -9.24 7.60
CA THR A 370 17.54 -9.68 7.09
C THR A 370 16.63 -8.48 6.90
N ALA A 371 16.09 -8.33 5.68
CA ALA A 371 15.15 -7.27 5.36
C ALA A 371 13.86 -7.41 6.18
N GLN A 372 13.40 -6.31 6.76
CA GLN A 372 12.15 -6.22 7.50
C GLN A 372 11.11 -5.47 6.66
N PHE A 373 9.86 -5.92 6.77
CA PHE A 373 8.73 -5.34 6.05
C PHE A 373 7.55 -5.11 7.00
N SER A 374 6.87 -3.97 6.83
CA SER A 374 5.59 -3.70 7.45
C SER A 374 4.46 -4.07 6.49
N ALA A 375 3.41 -4.73 7.00
CA ALA A 375 2.25 -5.12 6.22
C ALA A 375 1.12 -4.09 6.36
N SER A 376 0.50 -3.72 5.23
CA SER A 376 -0.69 -2.86 5.18
C SER A 376 -1.82 -3.56 4.42
N LYS A 377 -3.07 -3.39 4.86
CA LYS A 377 -4.23 -4.00 4.19
C LYS A 377 -4.55 -3.32 2.87
N ARG A 378 -4.84 -4.13 1.84
CA ARG A 378 -5.30 -3.65 0.53
C ARG A 378 -6.75 -3.18 0.60
N SER A 379 -7.07 -2.24 -0.29
CA SER A 379 -8.44 -1.85 -0.57
C SER A 379 -8.79 -2.14 -2.02
N TYR A 380 -10.04 -2.53 -2.26
CA TYR A 380 -10.60 -2.85 -3.56
C TYR A 380 -11.84 -2.03 -3.83
N ASN A 381 -12.17 -1.82 -5.11
CA ASN A 381 -13.30 -1.01 -5.52
C ASN A 381 -14.61 -1.79 -5.44
N VAL A 382 -15.70 -1.06 -5.18
CA VAL A 382 -17.07 -1.58 -5.24
C VAL A 382 -17.87 -0.74 -6.23
N THR A 383 -18.43 -1.41 -7.23
CA THR A 383 -19.28 -0.80 -8.26
C THR A 383 -20.73 -1.17 -8.01
N TYR A 384 -21.61 -0.17 -7.95
CA TYR A 384 -23.04 -0.36 -7.77
C TYR A 384 -23.81 -0.01 -9.05
N ASN A 385 -24.42 -1.01 -9.66
CA ASN A 385 -25.42 -0.84 -10.70
C ASN A 385 -26.80 -0.66 -10.05
N THR A 386 -27.15 0.60 -9.72
CA THR A 386 -28.38 0.92 -8.98
C THR A 386 -29.67 0.68 -9.77
N ASN A 387 -29.58 0.38 -11.07
CA ASN A 387 -30.73 0.13 -11.96
C ASN A 387 -31.83 1.19 -11.84
N GLY A 388 -31.42 2.47 -11.81
CA GLY A 388 -32.31 3.63 -11.71
C GLY A 388 -32.65 4.07 -10.28
N GLY A 389 -32.03 3.47 -9.26
CA GLY A 389 -32.06 3.97 -7.89
C GLY A 389 -30.92 4.94 -7.57
N THR A 390 -30.93 5.47 -6.35
CA THR A 390 -29.91 6.38 -5.81
C THR A 390 -29.38 5.88 -4.47
N ILE A 391 -28.06 6.02 -4.25
CA ILE A 391 -27.40 5.70 -2.98
C ILE A 391 -27.08 7.02 -2.27
N ALA A 392 -27.51 7.16 -1.02
CA ALA A 392 -27.11 8.30 -0.19
C ALA A 392 -25.65 8.15 0.26
N ASN A 393 -24.85 9.23 0.13
CA ASN A 393 -23.43 9.25 0.48
C ASN A 393 -22.62 8.13 -0.19
N GLU A 394 -22.85 7.90 -1.49
CA GLU A 394 -22.23 6.82 -2.28
C GLU A 394 -20.71 6.75 -2.16
N THR A 395 -20.03 7.89 -2.00
CA THR A 395 -18.57 7.98 -1.81
C THR A 395 -18.04 7.20 -0.61
N ASN A 396 -18.89 6.87 0.37
CA ASN A 396 -18.50 6.06 1.54
C ASN A 396 -18.47 4.56 1.24
N TYR A 397 -18.93 4.14 0.06
CA TYR A 397 -19.12 2.74 -0.29
C TYR A 397 -18.38 2.34 -1.57
N THR A 398 -17.62 3.24 -2.19
CA THR A 398 -16.91 2.98 -3.46
C THR A 398 -15.71 2.06 -3.32
N SER A 399 -15.28 1.74 -2.10
CA SER A 399 -14.22 0.78 -1.83
C SER A 399 -14.41 0.09 -0.47
N TYR A 400 -13.71 -1.03 -0.28
CA TYR A 400 -13.62 -1.73 0.99
C TYR A 400 -12.17 -2.16 1.25
N THR A 401 -11.80 -2.25 2.52
CA THR A 401 -10.47 -2.68 2.97
C THR A 401 -10.52 -4.13 3.44
N CYS A 402 -9.60 -4.97 2.93
CA CYS A 402 -9.50 -6.37 3.32
C CYS A 402 -9.34 -6.53 4.84
N GLY A 403 -9.94 -7.56 5.41
CA GLY A 403 -9.98 -7.80 6.86
C GLY A 403 -11.07 -7.02 7.61
N THR A 404 -11.84 -6.16 6.92
CA THR A 404 -12.96 -5.42 7.50
C THR A 404 -14.22 -5.67 6.68
N ALA A 405 -15.30 -6.10 7.35
CA ALA A 405 -16.57 -6.28 6.68
C ALA A 405 -17.23 -4.93 6.35
N LEU A 406 -17.79 -4.80 5.15
CA LEU A 406 -18.54 -3.61 4.71
C LEU A 406 -20.01 -3.96 4.53
N THR A 407 -20.93 -3.25 5.21
CA THR A 407 -22.37 -3.37 4.94
C THR A 407 -22.74 -2.55 3.71
N LEU A 408 -23.40 -3.18 2.73
CA LEU A 408 -23.81 -2.51 1.51
C LEU A 408 -24.93 -1.49 1.80
N PRO A 409 -24.93 -0.34 1.10
CA PRO A 409 -25.93 0.70 1.32
C PRO A 409 -27.32 0.25 0.85
N ILE A 410 -28.38 0.81 1.43
CA ILE A 410 -29.76 0.58 0.95
C ILE A 410 -30.12 1.74 0.01
N PRO A 411 -30.21 1.53 -1.32
CA PRO A 411 -30.59 2.58 -2.24
C PRO A 411 -32.09 2.88 -2.16
N THR A 412 -32.49 4.01 -2.76
CA THR A 412 -33.90 4.39 -2.92
C THR A 412 -34.29 4.59 -4.37
N ARG A 413 -35.53 4.22 -4.74
CA ARG A 413 -36.10 4.45 -6.07
C ARG A 413 -37.60 4.71 -5.95
N ASN A 414 -38.07 5.85 -6.47
CA ASN A 414 -39.48 6.24 -6.35
C ASN A 414 -40.42 5.23 -7.04
N GLY A 415 -41.47 4.78 -6.34
CA GLY A 415 -42.43 3.79 -6.84
C GLY A 415 -41.98 2.32 -6.73
N TYR A 416 -40.83 2.04 -6.12
CA TYR A 416 -40.28 0.68 -5.98
C TYR A 416 -39.83 0.41 -4.54
N THR A 417 -39.82 -0.87 -4.16
CA THR A 417 -39.21 -1.37 -2.93
C THR A 417 -37.90 -2.07 -3.27
N PHE A 418 -36.83 -1.78 -2.52
CA PHE A 418 -35.53 -2.41 -2.71
C PHE A 418 -35.59 -3.90 -2.36
N GLY A 419 -35.27 -4.76 -3.33
CA GLY A 419 -35.29 -6.22 -3.19
C GLY A 419 -33.96 -6.82 -2.73
N GLY A 420 -32.85 -6.06 -2.80
CA GLY A 420 -31.51 -6.51 -2.43
C GLY A 420 -30.47 -6.25 -3.52
N TRP A 421 -29.19 -6.37 -3.15
CA TRP A 421 -28.06 -6.38 -4.07
C TRP A 421 -27.78 -7.81 -4.54
N TYR A 422 -27.42 -7.98 -5.81
CA TYR A 422 -27.07 -9.27 -6.40
C TYR A 422 -25.73 -9.16 -7.14
N GLU A 423 -24.94 -10.23 -7.18
CA GLU A 423 -23.67 -10.25 -7.92
C GLU A 423 -23.88 -10.32 -9.43
N GLU A 424 -25.01 -10.86 -9.86
CA GLU A 424 -25.35 -11.04 -11.28
C GLU A 424 -26.48 -10.11 -11.72
N SER A 425 -26.37 -9.62 -12.95
CA SER A 425 -27.34 -8.67 -13.54
C SER A 425 -28.73 -9.25 -13.79
N ASP A 426 -28.87 -10.59 -13.87
CA ASP A 426 -30.14 -11.31 -14.00
C ASP A 426 -30.82 -11.61 -12.64
N PHE A 427 -30.18 -11.18 -11.54
CA PHE A 427 -30.62 -11.35 -10.16
C PHE A 427 -30.75 -12.83 -9.73
N ASN A 428 -29.97 -13.73 -10.32
CA ASN A 428 -29.81 -15.09 -9.83
C ASN A 428 -29.03 -15.12 -8.50
N GLY A 429 -29.32 -16.12 -7.67
CA GLY A 429 -28.66 -16.30 -6.36
C GLY A 429 -29.37 -15.63 -5.19
N THR A 430 -28.64 -15.41 -4.10
CA THR A 430 -29.15 -14.80 -2.86
C THR A 430 -28.73 -13.34 -2.75
N PRO A 431 -29.58 -12.46 -2.19
CA PRO A 431 -29.23 -11.07 -2.03
C PRO A 431 -28.05 -10.89 -1.06
N VAL A 432 -27.05 -10.11 -1.49
CA VAL A 432 -25.87 -9.76 -0.71
C VAL A 432 -26.18 -8.54 0.15
N LYS A 433 -25.74 -8.58 1.41
CA LYS A 433 -25.92 -7.48 2.38
C LYS A 433 -24.60 -6.91 2.85
N THR A 434 -23.56 -7.72 2.84
CA THR A 434 -22.23 -7.39 3.36
C THR A 434 -21.18 -7.94 2.42
N ILE A 435 -20.07 -7.22 2.29
CA ILE A 435 -18.80 -7.75 1.83
C ILE A 435 -18.10 -8.30 3.07
N ASP A 436 -17.80 -9.60 3.08
CA ASP A 436 -17.17 -10.25 4.23
C ASP A 436 -15.72 -9.81 4.43
N ALA A 437 -15.20 -9.95 5.66
CA ALA A 437 -13.85 -9.50 6.00
C ALA A 437 -12.76 -10.28 5.23
N GLU A 438 -13.05 -11.52 4.85
CA GLU A 438 -12.17 -12.40 4.07
C GLU A 438 -12.21 -12.09 2.56
N ALA A 439 -13.10 -11.21 2.11
CA ALA A 439 -13.21 -10.86 0.70
C ALA A 439 -11.98 -10.07 0.20
N TYR A 440 -11.66 -10.31 -1.07
CA TYR A 440 -10.66 -9.57 -1.82
C TYR A 440 -11.11 -9.44 -3.29
N GLY A 441 -10.47 -8.52 -4.01
CA GLY A 441 -10.81 -8.22 -5.40
C GLY A 441 -11.95 -7.20 -5.54
N ASP A 442 -12.02 -6.57 -6.70
CA ASP A 442 -13.10 -5.63 -7.00
C ASP A 442 -14.45 -6.34 -7.02
N LYS A 443 -15.49 -5.64 -6.55
CA LYS A 443 -16.85 -6.15 -6.44
C LYS A 443 -17.80 -5.34 -7.30
N GLU A 444 -18.79 -6.02 -7.87
CA GLU A 444 -19.86 -5.40 -8.63
C GLU A 444 -21.20 -5.95 -8.15
N TYR A 445 -22.17 -5.06 -7.92
CA TYR A 445 -23.49 -5.42 -7.43
C TYR A 445 -24.61 -4.75 -8.22
N PHE A 446 -25.70 -5.46 -8.43
CA PHE A 446 -26.88 -5.03 -9.17
C PHE A 446 -28.09 -4.91 -8.25
N ALA A 447 -28.74 -3.74 -8.23
CA ALA A 447 -29.92 -3.51 -7.40
C ALA A 447 -31.16 -4.14 -8.03
N LYS A 448 -31.83 -5.03 -7.29
CA LYS A 448 -33.16 -5.54 -7.65
C LYS A 448 -34.24 -4.65 -7.06
N TRP A 449 -35.28 -4.38 -7.85
CA TRP A 449 -36.41 -3.54 -7.46
C TRP A 449 -37.73 -4.30 -7.64
N ASN A 450 -38.58 -4.27 -6.63
CA ASN A 450 -39.96 -4.75 -6.72
C ASN A 450 -40.86 -3.54 -6.95
N SER A 451 -41.68 -3.57 -8.02
CA SER A 451 -42.63 -2.49 -8.31
C SER A 451 -43.66 -2.40 -7.18
N ASN A 452 -43.99 -1.18 -6.76
CA ASN A 452 -45.09 -0.93 -5.82
C ASN A 452 -46.43 -0.71 -6.54
N GLU A 453 -46.43 -0.63 -7.88
CA GLU A 453 -47.65 -0.58 -8.67
C GLU A 453 -48.36 -1.94 -8.63
N PRO A 454 -49.68 -1.99 -8.40
CA PRO A 454 -50.43 -3.23 -8.46
C PRO A 454 -50.40 -3.81 -9.88
N ASP A 455 -50.37 -5.14 -9.98
CA ASP A 455 -50.53 -5.84 -11.24
C ASP A 455 -51.82 -5.41 -11.95
N LYS A 456 -51.82 -5.43 -13.28
CA LYS A 456 -53.01 -5.11 -14.08
C LYS A 456 -53.44 -6.36 -14.84
N PHE A 457 -54.75 -6.54 -14.90
CA PHE A 457 -55.41 -7.65 -15.58
C PHE A 457 -56.25 -7.14 -16.74
N THR A 458 -56.25 -7.92 -17.81
CA THR A 458 -57.04 -7.69 -19.01
C THR A 458 -58.47 -8.16 -18.77
N ILE A 459 -59.42 -7.23 -18.79
CA ILE A 459 -60.85 -7.52 -18.66
C ILE A 459 -61.53 -7.31 -20.00
N THR A 460 -62.17 -8.35 -20.51
CA THR A 460 -62.84 -8.35 -21.82
C THR A 460 -64.35 -8.53 -21.65
N TRP A 461 -65.12 -7.57 -22.16
CA TRP A 461 -66.58 -7.59 -22.19
C TRP A 461 -67.03 -8.07 -23.57
N LYS A 462 -67.85 -9.12 -23.63
CA LYS A 462 -68.33 -9.76 -24.86
C LYS A 462 -69.85 -9.74 -24.95
N ASN A 463 -70.39 -9.61 -26.16
CA ASN A 463 -71.81 -9.78 -26.38
C ASN A 463 -72.20 -11.27 -26.36
N ASP A 464 -73.49 -11.59 -26.38
CA ASP A 464 -73.96 -12.99 -26.29
C ASP A 464 -73.52 -13.87 -27.48
N ASP A 465 -73.25 -13.26 -28.63
CA ASP A 465 -72.68 -13.91 -29.82
C ASP A 465 -71.15 -14.14 -29.74
N GLY A 466 -70.52 -13.74 -28.64
CA GLY A 466 -69.08 -13.83 -28.40
C GLY A 466 -68.26 -12.69 -29.00
N SER A 467 -68.88 -11.74 -29.70
CA SER A 467 -68.19 -10.55 -30.21
C SER A 467 -67.66 -9.69 -29.06
N THR A 468 -66.44 -9.17 -29.19
CA THR A 468 -65.84 -8.32 -28.15
C THR A 468 -66.41 -6.92 -28.24
N ILE A 469 -66.98 -6.44 -27.13
CA ILE A 469 -67.54 -5.11 -26.99
C ILE A 469 -66.43 -4.13 -26.55
N LYS A 470 -65.66 -4.49 -25.51
CA LYS A 470 -64.61 -3.64 -24.95
C LYS A 470 -63.56 -4.48 -24.21
N THR A 471 -62.30 -4.05 -24.26
CA THR A 471 -61.22 -4.59 -23.43
C THR A 471 -60.55 -3.45 -22.65
N THR A 472 -60.23 -3.69 -21.38
CA THR A 472 -59.58 -2.68 -20.51
C THR A 472 -58.58 -3.33 -19.55
N GLN A 473 -57.61 -2.54 -19.07
CA GLN A 473 -56.62 -2.96 -18.07
C GLN A 473 -57.06 -2.47 -16.69
N VAL A 474 -57.26 -3.39 -15.75
CA VAL A 474 -57.78 -3.10 -14.40
C VAL A 474 -56.77 -3.56 -13.36
N SER A 475 -56.47 -2.70 -12.39
CA SER A 475 -55.52 -3.03 -11.32
C SER A 475 -56.05 -4.15 -10.42
N SER A 476 -55.16 -4.97 -9.91
CA SER A 476 -55.45 -6.08 -9.00
C SER A 476 -56.28 -5.61 -7.80
N GLY A 477 -57.32 -6.36 -7.48
CA GLY A 477 -58.27 -6.07 -6.39
C GLY A 477 -59.33 -5.02 -6.73
N VAL A 478 -59.28 -4.35 -7.89
CA VAL A 478 -60.29 -3.37 -8.30
C VAL A 478 -61.45 -4.07 -9.01
N MET A 479 -62.69 -3.74 -8.65
CA MET A 479 -63.88 -4.25 -9.34
C MET A 479 -64.02 -3.60 -10.71
N PRO A 480 -64.04 -4.37 -11.81
CA PRO A 480 -64.16 -3.82 -13.14
C PRO A 480 -65.58 -3.32 -13.37
N VAL A 481 -65.70 -2.18 -14.05
CA VAL A 481 -66.97 -1.55 -14.38
C VAL A 481 -67.07 -1.42 -15.88
N PHE A 482 -68.18 -1.89 -16.45
CA PHE A 482 -68.52 -1.61 -17.84
C PHE A 482 -69.17 -0.23 -17.93
N ASP A 483 -68.50 0.69 -18.61
CA ASP A 483 -68.85 2.10 -18.81
C ASP A 483 -69.36 2.37 -20.25
N GLY A 484 -69.58 1.32 -21.04
CA GLY A 484 -70.14 1.42 -22.39
C GLY A 484 -71.66 1.47 -22.40
N ASN A 485 -72.23 1.59 -23.59
CA ASN A 485 -73.68 1.42 -23.77
C ASN A 485 -74.04 -0.06 -23.54
N ASN A 486 -75.20 -0.30 -22.92
CA ASN A 486 -75.71 -1.66 -22.74
C ASN A 486 -75.73 -2.41 -24.08
N PRO A 487 -75.24 -3.66 -24.11
CA PRO A 487 -75.27 -4.45 -25.33
C PRO A 487 -76.70 -4.72 -25.75
N THR A 488 -76.91 -4.89 -27.05
CA THR A 488 -78.21 -5.18 -27.64
C THR A 488 -78.18 -6.53 -28.33
N LYS A 489 -79.34 -7.18 -28.33
CA LYS A 489 -79.59 -8.42 -29.05
C LYS A 489 -80.77 -8.21 -29.98
N ALA A 490 -80.64 -8.67 -31.23
CA ALA A 490 -81.69 -8.49 -32.22
C ALA A 490 -82.96 -9.23 -31.82
N ASP A 491 -84.10 -8.55 -31.92
CA ASP A 491 -85.41 -9.15 -31.71
C ASP A 491 -85.67 -10.24 -32.77
N THR A 492 -86.41 -11.27 -32.37
CA THR A 492 -86.95 -12.27 -33.29
C THR A 492 -88.43 -12.04 -33.50
N ALA A 493 -89.09 -12.88 -34.31
CA ALA A 493 -90.55 -12.89 -34.38
C ALA A 493 -91.18 -13.31 -33.04
N GLN A 494 -90.50 -14.14 -32.26
CA GLN A 494 -91.05 -14.67 -31.01
C GLN A 494 -90.73 -13.79 -29.80
N TYR A 495 -89.52 -13.23 -29.72
CA TYR A 495 -89.03 -12.55 -28.52
C TYR A 495 -88.45 -11.18 -28.81
N THR A 496 -88.64 -10.26 -27.87
CA THR A 496 -87.72 -9.14 -27.65
C THR A 496 -86.75 -9.47 -26.52
N TYR A 497 -85.58 -8.82 -26.48
CA TYR A 497 -84.55 -9.10 -25.49
C TYR A 497 -84.18 -7.86 -24.66
N THR A 498 -84.16 -8.01 -23.34
CA THR A 498 -83.67 -6.98 -22.42
C THR A 498 -82.35 -7.42 -21.80
N PHE A 499 -81.33 -6.56 -21.80
CA PHE A 499 -80.05 -6.83 -21.15
C PHE A 499 -80.23 -7.11 -19.65
N ALA A 500 -79.71 -8.23 -19.17
CA ALA A 500 -79.92 -8.73 -17.81
C ALA A 500 -78.67 -8.64 -16.92
N GLY A 501 -77.51 -8.35 -17.51
CA GLY A 501 -76.23 -8.29 -16.80
C GLY A 501 -75.16 -9.14 -17.47
N TRP A 502 -74.10 -9.43 -16.73
CA TRP A 502 -72.91 -10.13 -17.23
C TRP A 502 -72.76 -11.49 -16.56
N THR A 503 -72.24 -12.48 -17.31
CA THR A 503 -71.88 -13.79 -16.79
C THR A 503 -70.44 -14.15 -17.19
N PRO A 504 -69.61 -14.72 -16.29
CA PRO A 504 -69.88 -14.95 -14.86
C PRO A 504 -70.11 -13.65 -14.08
N GLU A 505 -70.54 -13.76 -12.82
CA GLU A 505 -70.72 -12.58 -11.94
C GLU A 505 -69.41 -11.76 -11.89
N VAL A 506 -69.55 -10.44 -12.00
CA VAL A 506 -68.40 -9.54 -12.05
C VAL A 506 -67.76 -9.43 -10.67
N ILE A 507 -66.50 -9.85 -10.58
CA ILE A 507 -65.71 -9.82 -9.34
C ILE A 507 -64.49 -8.92 -9.48
N ALA A 508 -63.87 -8.57 -8.35
CA ALA A 508 -62.60 -7.85 -8.30
C ALA A 508 -61.54 -8.55 -9.16
N ALA A 509 -60.79 -7.76 -9.94
CA ALA A 509 -59.79 -8.29 -10.86
C ALA A 509 -58.65 -8.96 -10.09
N THR A 510 -58.51 -10.27 -10.22
CA THR A 510 -57.39 -11.05 -9.65
C THR A 510 -56.63 -11.85 -10.71
N ALA A 511 -57.14 -11.85 -11.94
CA ALA A 511 -56.59 -12.46 -13.14
C ALA A 511 -57.29 -11.84 -14.37
N ASP A 512 -56.78 -12.14 -15.57
CA ASP A 512 -57.50 -11.84 -16.80
C ASP A 512 -58.87 -12.54 -16.79
N ALA A 513 -59.92 -11.82 -17.18
CA ALA A 513 -61.29 -12.31 -17.12
C ALA A 513 -62.11 -11.86 -18.32
N GLU A 514 -63.06 -12.71 -18.71
CA GLU A 514 -64.03 -12.41 -19.76
C GLU A 514 -65.45 -12.47 -19.20
N TYR A 515 -66.26 -11.47 -19.54
CA TYR A 515 -67.65 -11.34 -19.13
C TYR A 515 -68.55 -11.25 -20.35
N THR A 516 -69.54 -12.13 -20.44
CA THR A 516 -70.47 -12.22 -21.56
C THR A 516 -71.82 -11.64 -21.18
N ALA A 517 -72.40 -10.83 -22.07
CA ALA A 517 -73.70 -10.25 -21.88
C ALA A 517 -74.79 -11.33 -21.80
N THR A 518 -75.71 -11.18 -20.86
CA THR A 518 -76.90 -12.02 -20.72
C THR A 518 -78.15 -11.21 -21.02
N PHE A 519 -79.18 -11.88 -21.54
CA PHE A 519 -80.41 -11.25 -21.96
C PHE A 519 -81.62 -12.03 -21.45
N THR A 520 -82.65 -11.31 -21.00
CA THR A 520 -83.94 -11.87 -20.64
C THR A 520 -84.90 -11.74 -21.83
N PRO A 521 -85.42 -12.85 -22.40
CA PRO A 521 -86.40 -12.81 -23.47
C PRO A 521 -87.79 -12.44 -22.95
N THR A 522 -88.54 -11.63 -23.70
CA THR A 522 -89.95 -11.30 -23.48
C THR A 522 -90.76 -11.68 -24.71
N THR A 523 -91.80 -12.51 -24.56
CA THR A 523 -92.64 -12.94 -25.68
C THR A 523 -93.32 -11.74 -26.33
N ARG A 524 -93.27 -11.66 -27.66
CA ARG A 524 -93.91 -10.60 -28.43
C ARG A 524 -95.41 -10.83 -28.55
N SER A 525 -96.18 -9.77 -28.52
CA SER A 525 -97.58 -9.77 -28.95
C SER A 525 -97.71 -9.09 -30.30
N TYR A 526 -98.64 -9.59 -31.11
CA TYR A 526 -98.99 -9.02 -32.40
C TYR A 526 -100.45 -8.65 -32.43
N LYS A 527 -100.72 -7.52 -33.08
CA LYS A 527 -102.08 -7.05 -33.34
C LYS A 527 -102.77 -8.00 -34.33
N ILE A 528 -103.90 -8.55 -33.90
CA ILE A 528 -104.82 -9.34 -34.70
C ILE A 528 -106.07 -8.50 -34.99
N THR A 529 -106.40 -8.37 -36.27
CA THR A 529 -107.54 -7.57 -36.73
C THR A 529 -108.60 -8.49 -37.33
N TRP A 530 -109.78 -8.49 -36.75
CA TRP A 530 -110.94 -9.22 -37.26
C TRP A 530 -111.85 -8.27 -38.04
N VAL A 531 -112.07 -8.59 -39.32
CA VAL A 531 -112.85 -7.78 -40.26
C VAL A 531 -114.15 -8.50 -40.59
N VAL A 532 -115.27 -7.87 -40.25
CA VAL A 532 -116.62 -8.37 -40.52
C VAL A 532 -117.37 -7.34 -41.35
N ALA A 533 -117.91 -7.74 -42.50
CA ALA A 533 -118.56 -6.82 -43.43
C ALA A 533 -119.73 -6.08 -42.78
N GLY A 534 -119.67 -4.74 -42.77
CA GLY A 534 -120.68 -3.87 -42.16
C GLY A 534 -120.52 -3.64 -40.65
N LYS A 535 -119.45 -4.16 -40.02
CA LYS A 535 -119.09 -3.88 -38.62
C LYS A 535 -117.74 -3.17 -38.54
N GLU A 536 -117.49 -2.50 -37.41
CA GLU A 536 -116.16 -2.01 -37.08
C GLU A 536 -115.19 -3.17 -36.84
N ASN A 537 -113.91 -2.95 -37.13
CA ASN A 537 -112.87 -3.94 -36.91
C ASN A 537 -112.68 -4.20 -35.41
N LYS A 538 -112.60 -5.46 -35.02
CA LYS A 538 -112.19 -5.84 -33.66
C LYS A 538 -110.69 -6.11 -33.68
N GLU A 539 -109.94 -5.46 -32.79
CA GLU A 539 -108.50 -5.64 -32.65
C GLU A 539 -108.16 -6.20 -31.26
N GLU A 540 -107.15 -7.07 -31.21
CA GLU A 540 -106.59 -7.60 -29.97
C GLU A 540 -105.09 -7.84 -30.14
N ASP A 541 -104.32 -7.70 -29.05
CA ASP A 541 -102.91 -8.08 -29.02
C ASP A 541 -102.78 -9.51 -28.50
N VAL A 542 -102.21 -10.38 -29.31
CA VAL A 542 -102.11 -11.82 -29.01
C VAL A 542 -100.64 -12.22 -29.02
N GLU A 543 -100.22 -12.95 -27.98
CA GLU A 543 -98.84 -13.43 -27.86
C GLU A 543 -98.46 -14.36 -29.03
N TYR A 544 -97.20 -14.29 -29.46
CA TYR A 544 -96.65 -15.17 -30.47
C TYR A 544 -96.85 -16.64 -30.10
N GLY A 545 -97.32 -17.44 -31.05
CA GLY A 545 -97.60 -18.86 -30.89
C GLY A 545 -98.98 -19.18 -30.32
N VAL A 546 -99.72 -18.20 -29.81
CA VAL A 546 -101.12 -18.38 -29.38
C VAL A 546 -102.04 -18.33 -30.61
N THR A 547 -103.02 -19.23 -30.67
CA THR A 547 -104.07 -19.19 -31.70
C THR A 547 -105.16 -18.20 -31.28
N PRO A 548 -105.46 -17.15 -32.06
CA PRO A 548 -106.42 -16.13 -31.67
C PRO A 548 -107.86 -16.62 -31.90
N GLU A 549 -108.80 -16.14 -31.10
CA GLU A 549 -110.20 -16.53 -31.19
C GLU A 549 -111.13 -15.31 -31.17
N TYR A 550 -112.02 -15.21 -32.16
CA TYR A 550 -112.93 -14.05 -32.24
C TYR A 550 -113.95 -14.02 -31.10
N GLY A 551 -114.33 -15.19 -30.55
CA GLY A 551 -115.20 -15.36 -29.38
C GLY A 551 -116.70 -15.56 -29.66
N GLU A 552 -117.23 -15.03 -30.76
CA GLU A 552 -118.65 -15.20 -31.16
C GLU A 552 -118.78 -15.63 -32.63
N MET A 553 -119.95 -16.11 -33.07
CA MET A 553 -120.15 -16.41 -34.49
C MET A 553 -120.41 -15.10 -35.27
N PRO A 554 -119.62 -14.77 -36.33
CA PRO A 554 -119.82 -13.53 -37.06
C PRO A 554 -121.21 -13.46 -37.72
N THR A 555 -121.81 -12.28 -37.70
CA THR A 555 -123.09 -11.98 -38.37
C THR A 555 -122.96 -10.83 -39.36
N ARG A 556 -123.70 -10.88 -40.47
CA ARG A 556 -123.76 -9.84 -41.51
C ARG A 556 -125.23 -9.55 -41.85
N GLU A 557 -125.57 -8.27 -41.90
CA GLU A 557 -126.93 -7.80 -42.22
C GLU A 557 -127.35 -8.24 -43.63
N ALA A 558 -128.58 -8.75 -43.75
CA ALA A 558 -129.16 -9.12 -45.04
C ALA A 558 -129.41 -7.86 -45.89
N THR A 559 -129.24 -7.98 -47.20
CA THR A 559 -129.59 -6.91 -48.15
C THR A 559 -130.95 -7.17 -48.78
N ALA A 560 -131.44 -6.24 -49.59
CA ALA A 560 -132.63 -6.47 -50.42
C ALA A 560 -132.42 -7.54 -51.51
N GLU A 561 -131.23 -8.14 -51.66
CA GLU A 561 -131.02 -9.20 -52.65
C GLU A 561 -130.52 -10.51 -52.03
N TYR A 562 -129.82 -10.47 -50.89
CA TYR A 562 -129.17 -11.65 -50.30
C TYR A 562 -129.35 -11.76 -48.78
N THR A 563 -129.36 -13.00 -48.30
CA THR A 563 -129.11 -13.37 -46.90
C THR A 563 -127.74 -14.02 -46.81
N TYR A 564 -127.00 -13.77 -45.73
CA TYR A 564 -125.62 -14.21 -45.55
C TYR A 564 -125.50 -15.21 -44.38
N THR A 565 -124.79 -16.32 -44.61
CA THR A 565 -124.35 -17.22 -43.54
C THR A 565 -122.83 -17.23 -43.50
N PHE A 566 -122.25 -17.06 -42.32
CA PHE A 566 -120.80 -17.12 -42.14
C PHE A 566 -120.25 -18.46 -42.63
N LYS A 567 -119.18 -18.41 -43.43
CA LYS A 567 -118.55 -19.60 -44.00
C LYS A 567 -117.29 -19.97 -43.21
N GLU A 568 -116.29 -19.09 -43.27
CA GLU A 568 -114.98 -19.29 -42.66
C GLU A 568 -114.25 -17.94 -42.54
N TRP A 569 -113.21 -17.90 -41.72
CA TRP A 569 -112.24 -16.81 -41.72
C TRP A 569 -111.23 -17.03 -42.85
N SER A 570 -110.82 -15.95 -43.52
CA SER A 570 -109.74 -15.97 -44.51
C SER A 570 -108.66 -14.96 -44.11
N PRO A 571 -107.38 -15.37 -44.00
CA PRO A 571 -106.87 -16.76 -44.09
C PRO A 571 -107.37 -17.66 -42.95
N GLU A 572 -107.07 -18.97 -43.01
CA GLU A 572 -107.40 -19.91 -41.92
C GLU A 572 -106.73 -19.46 -40.61
N ILE A 573 -107.47 -19.54 -39.50
CA ILE A 573 -106.95 -19.14 -38.18
C ILE A 573 -105.83 -20.10 -37.80
N ALA A 574 -104.68 -19.52 -37.43
CA ALA A 574 -103.49 -20.26 -37.05
C ALA A 574 -102.78 -19.53 -35.90
N ALA A 575 -101.78 -20.18 -35.31
CA ALA A 575 -100.94 -19.57 -34.29
C ALA A 575 -100.31 -18.26 -34.79
N VAL A 576 -100.36 -17.23 -33.96
CA VAL A 576 -99.84 -15.90 -34.28
C VAL A 576 -98.34 -15.97 -34.50
N THR A 577 -97.89 -15.61 -35.70
CA THR A 577 -96.46 -15.48 -36.04
C THR A 577 -96.07 -14.06 -36.47
N GLY A 578 -97.05 -13.16 -36.51
CA GLY A 578 -96.95 -11.78 -36.98
C GLY A 578 -98.30 -11.06 -36.86
N THR A 579 -98.36 -9.79 -37.25
CA THR A 579 -99.65 -9.08 -37.37
C THR A 579 -100.50 -9.75 -38.45
N GLN A 580 -101.75 -10.04 -38.14
CA GLN A 580 -102.64 -10.76 -39.06
C GLN A 580 -104.02 -10.13 -39.08
N THR A 581 -104.60 -10.09 -40.27
CA THR A 581 -105.99 -9.70 -40.48
C THR A 581 -106.79 -10.92 -40.93
N TYR A 582 -107.87 -11.22 -40.23
CA TYR A 582 -108.83 -12.27 -40.58
C TYR A 582 -110.12 -11.63 -41.07
N THR A 583 -110.55 -11.98 -42.28
CA THR A 583 -111.78 -11.46 -42.87
C THR A 583 -112.85 -12.53 -42.90
N ALA A 584 -114.04 -12.22 -42.39
CA ALA A 584 -115.16 -13.13 -42.41
C ALA A 584 -115.68 -13.29 -43.83
N THR A 585 -115.71 -14.51 -44.34
CA THR A 585 -116.29 -14.85 -45.65
C THR A 585 -117.71 -15.39 -45.48
N TRP A 586 -118.55 -15.21 -46.51
CA TRP A 586 -119.98 -15.45 -46.44
C TRP A 586 -120.44 -16.34 -47.59
N ASN A 587 -121.35 -17.26 -47.30
CA ASN A 587 -122.20 -17.84 -48.35
C ASN A 587 -123.41 -16.90 -48.54
N GLU A 588 -123.69 -16.53 -49.79
CA GLU A 588 -124.77 -15.62 -50.13
C GLU A 588 -125.92 -16.40 -50.77
N VAL A 589 -127.13 -16.23 -50.26
CA VAL A 589 -128.34 -16.87 -50.78
C VAL A 589 -129.32 -15.78 -51.22
N LYS A 590 -129.76 -15.83 -52.48
CA LYS A 590 -130.74 -14.87 -53.00
C LYS A 590 -132.04 -14.90 -52.21
N ASN A 591 -132.48 -13.74 -51.76
CA ASN A 591 -133.74 -13.56 -51.06
C ASN A 591 -134.89 -13.81 -52.03
N LYS A 592 -135.78 -14.73 -51.67
CA LYS A 592 -137.00 -14.97 -52.43
C LYS A 592 -138.05 -13.97 -52.00
N TYR A 593 -138.48 -13.11 -52.92
CA TYR A 593 -139.56 -12.18 -52.68
C TYR A 593 -140.89 -12.77 -53.09
N THR A 594 -141.86 -12.59 -52.19
CA THR A 594 -143.26 -12.88 -52.48
C THR A 594 -143.84 -11.62 -53.12
N VAL A 595 -143.93 -11.59 -54.45
CA VAL A 595 -144.58 -10.46 -55.15
C VAL A 595 -146.07 -10.76 -55.24
N THR A 596 -146.84 -10.00 -54.48
CA THR A 596 -148.30 -9.99 -54.53
C THR A 596 -148.80 -8.92 -55.48
N TRP A 597 -149.43 -9.35 -56.57
CA TRP A 597 -150.12 -8.46 -57.51
C TRP A 597 -151.55 -8.24 -57.04
N LYS A 598 -151.95 -6.98 -56.89
CA LYS A 598 -153.32 -6.56 -56.57
C LYS A 598 -153.87 -5.76 -57.75
N ASP A 599 -155.12 -6.03 -58.15
CA ASP A 599 -155.83 -5.21 -59.11
C ASP A 599 -156.46 -3.96 -58.44
N GLY A 600 -157.03 -3.04 -59.23
CA GLY A 600 -157.55 -1.73 -58.77
C GLY A 600 -158.67 -1.79 -57.72
N ASN A 601 -159.09 -2.97 -57.28
CA ASN A 601 -160.00 -3.21 -56.16
C ASN A 601 -159.32 -3.90 -54.95
N ASN A 602 -157.98 -3.92 -54.90
CA ASN A 602 -157.19 -4.46 -53.78
C ASN A 602 -157.36 -5.98 -53.53
N THR A 603 -157.84 -6.73 -54.53
CA THR A 603 -158.04 -8.19 -54.44
C THR A 603 -156.78 -8.92 -54.94
N LEU A 604 -156.35 -9.97 -54.22
CA LEU A 604 -155.05 -10.63 -54.40
C LEU A 604 -155.13 -11.70 -55.50
N ASN A 605 -154.52 -11.45 -56.66
CA ASN A 605 -154.74 -12.28 -57.87
C ASN A 605 -153.68 -13.36 -58.13
N ARG A 606 -152.46 -13.20 -57.60
CA ARG A 606 -151.41 -14.23 -57.76
C ARG A 606 -150.25 -13.99 -56.81
N THR A 607 -149.69 -15.08 -56.31
CA THR A 607 -148.43 -15.10 -55.56
C THR A 607 -147.38 -15.77 -56.44
N ASN A 608 -146.38 -15.01 -56.90
CA ASN A 608 -145.22 -15.58 -57.57
C ASN A 608 -143.99 -15.41 -56.66
N SER A 609 -143.26 -16.50 -56.45
CA SER A 609 -141.92 -16.43 -55.87
C SER A 609 -140.94 -16.08 -56.98
N LEU A 610 -140.33 -14.90 -56.92
CA LEU A 610 -139.19 -14.57 -57.77
C LEU A 610 -137.90 -14.93 -57.04
N ARG A 611 -136.95 -15.52 -57.78
CA ARG A 611 -135.58 -15.78 -57.30
C ARG A 611 -134.71 -14.57 -57.48
#